data_AF-A0A959FYI0-F1
#
_entry.id   AF-A0A959FYI0-F1
#
_cell.length_a   1.000
_cell.length_b   1.000
_cell.length_c   1.000
_cell.angle_alpha   90.00
_cell.angle_beta   90.00
_cell.angle_gamma   90.00
#
_symmetry.space_group_name_H-M   'P 1'
#
loop_
_entity.id
_entity.type
_entity.pdbx_description
1 polymer ?
#
loop_
_entity_poly.entity_id
_entity_poly.type
_entity_poly.pdbx_seq_one_letter_code
_entity_poly.pdbx_strand_id
1 'polypeptide(L)'
;MYKRIFTALLLFICGGHLAFGQFGPQNTLTINTDEPRDVAAGDLTGDGYKDIVAISSEDGELMWFNNIGGQGLFTAKQTINQSNTEGSTVDLADLDNDGDLDILVGYGVDGNEVAWYENTNGFAAFGPKQIIGTAGTVRMVRAADIDGDGDLDVFAAAQLDDALIWFEHLDGQGT
;
A
#
# COMPACT_ATOMS: atom_id res chain seq x y z
N MET A 1 -39.37 -9.55 -68.03
CA MET A 1 -38.56 -8.31 -67.96
C MET A 1 -37.86 -8.28 -66.60
N TYR A 2 -36.54 -8.42 -66.64
CA TYR A 2 -35.50 -8.42 -65.59
C TYR A 2 -35.84 -8.68 -64.11
N LYS A 3 -35.47 -9.90 -63.67
CA LYS A 3 -35.06 -10.22 -62.28
C LYS A 3 -33.73 -9.52 -61.98
N ARG A 4 -33.61 -8.87 -60.82
CA ARG A 4 -32.31 -8.48 -60.24
C ARG A 4 -32.08 -9.25 -58.95
N ILE A 5 -30.92 -9.91 -58.91
CA ILE A 5 -30.39 -10.75 -57.84
C ILE A 5 -29.52 -9.88 -56.91
N PHE A 6 -29.49 -10.29 -55.65
CA PHE A 6 -28.88 -9.68 -54.46
C PHE A 6 -27.41 -9.27 -54.58
N THR A 7 -27.03 -8.26 -53.78
CA THR A 7 -25.81 -8.37 -52.95
C THR A 7 -26.07 -7.67 -51.62
N ALA A 8 -26.32 -8.46 -50.57
CA ALA A 8 -26.25 -7.99 -49.20
C ALA A 8 -24.77 -7.96 -48.81
N LEU A 9 -24.21 -6.77 -48.62
CA LEU A 9 -22.93 -6.64 -47.93
C LEU A 9 -23.24 -6.61 -46.43
N LEU A 10 -23.17 -7.77 -45.79
CA LEU A 10 -23.19 -7.89 -44.34
C LEU A 10 -21.83 -7.37 -43.83
N LEU A 11 -21.75 -6.08 -43.50
CA LEU A 11 -20.58 -5.56 -42.79
C LEU A 11 -20.70 -6.01 -41.33
N PHE A 12 -20.05 -7.12 -41.00
CA PHE A 12 -19.67 -7.42 -39.61
C PHE A 12 -18.69 -6.32 -39.19
N ILE A 13 -19.21 -5.24 -38.59
CA ILE A 13 -18.36 -4.39 -37.77
C ILE A 13 -18.10 -5.23 -36.53
N CYS A 14 -16.96 -5.92 -36.53
CA CYS A 14 -16.41 -6.58 -35.37
C CYS A 14 -16.37 -5.54 -34.24
N GLY A 15 -17.26 -5.71 -33.25
CA GLY A 15 -17.31 -4.91 -32.03
C GLY A 15 -16.10 -5.20 -31.16
N GLY A 16 -14.92 -4.80 -31.61
CA GLY A 16 -13.77 -4.62 -30.74
C GLY A 16 -13.98 -3.34 -29.97
N HIS A 17 -14.70 -3.41 -28.84
CA HIS A 17 -14.63 -2.34 -27.86
C HIS A 17 -13.19 -2.35 -27.35
N LEU A 18 -12.34 -1.52 -27.94
CA LEU A 18 -11.04 -1.17 -27.37
C LEU A 18 -11.36 -0.44 -26.07
N ALA A 19 -11.50 -1.19 -24.98
CA ALA A 19 -11.69 -0.64 -23.65
C ALA A 19 -10.35 -0.04 -23.23
N PHE A 20 -10.16 1.25 -23.52
CA PHE A 20 -9.13 2.04 -22.87
C PHE A 20 -9.50 2.20 -21.40
N GLY A 21 -8.50 2.36 -20.52
CA GLY A 21 -8.74 2.73 -19.14
C GLY A 21 -9.52 4.04 -19.09
N GLN A 22 -10.79 3.97 -18.68
CA GLN A 22 -11.63 5.13 -18.45
C GLN A 22 -11.52 5.49 -16.97
N PHE A 23 -11.03 6.70 -16.70
CA PHE A 23 -10.92 7.23 -15.34
C PHE A 23 -12.08 8.18 -15.08
N GLY A 24 -12.65 8.10 -13.87
CA GLY A 24 -13.68 9.04 -13.41
C GLY A 24 -13.12 10.45 -13.18
N PRO A 25 -13.96 11.38 -12.71
CA PRO A 25 -13.48 12.69 -12.26
C PRO A 25 -12.49 12.54 -11.08
N GLN A 26 -11.61 13.52 -10.92
CA GLN A 26 -10.72 13.62 -9.76
C GLN A 26 -11.55 13.69 -8.47
N ASN A 27 -11.16 12.88 -7.48
CA ASN A 27 -11.66 12.97 -6.10
C ASN A 27 -10.47 13.27 -5.18
N THR A 28 -10.63 14.26 -4.31
CA THR A 28 -9.61 14.62 -3.32
C THR A 28 -10.04 14.06 -1.97
N LEU A 29 -9.24 13.15 -1.39
CA LEU A 29 -9.55 12.54 -0.08
C LEU A 29 -9.28 13.51 1.08
N THR A 30 -8.20 14.29 0.99
CA THR A 30 -7.81 15.29 1.99
C THR A 30 -6.87 16.34 1.39
N ILE A 31 -6.66 17.44 2.12
CA ILE A 31 -5.71 18.51 1.82
C ILE A 31 -4.94 18.89 3.10
N ASN A 32 -3.81 19.59 2.96
CA ASN A 32 -2.95 20.03 4.07
C ASN A 32 -2.42 18.84 4.91
N THR A 33 -1.66 17.96 4.27
CA THR A 33 -1.10 16.74 4.88
C THR A 33 0.43 16.72 4.83
N ASP A 34 1.05 17.90 4.90
CA ASP A 34 2.48 18.06 5.16
C ASP A 34 3.36 17.19 4.25
N GLU A 35 3.15 17.34 2.94
CA GLU A 35 3.83 16.61 1.87
C GLU A 35 3.57 15.09 1.87
N PRO A 36 2.36 14.62 1.45
CA PRO A 36 2.08 13.20 1.35
C PRO A 36 3.00 12.57 0.28
N ARG A 37 3.72 11.52 0.65
CA ARG A 37 4.85 11.00 -0.14
C ARG A 37 4.60 9.64 -0.76
N ASP A 38 4.02 8.72 0.00
CA ASP A 38 3.74 7.35 -0.46
C ASP A 38 2.35 6.91 -0.01
N VAL A 39 1.79 5.93 -0.72
CA VAL A 39 0.43 5.43 -0.50
C VAL A 39 0.35 3.93 -0.75
N ALA A 40 -0.34 3.22 0.14
CA ALA A 40 -0.64 1.80 0.02
C ALA A 40 -2.16 1.56 0.13
N ALA A 41 -2.63 0.46 -0.46
CA ALA A 41 -4.03 0.05 -0.43
C ALA A 41 -4.17 -1.40 0.05
N GLY A 42 -4.97 -1.61 1.08
CA GLY A 42 -5.10 -2.89 1.78
C GLY A 42 -6.45 -3.00 2.48
N ASP A 43 -6.92 -4.21 2.76
CA ASP A 43 -8.14 -4.38 3.57
C ASP A 43 -7.72 -4.41 5.03
N LEU A 44 -7.78 -3.25 5.71
CA LEU A 44 -7.31 -3.10 7.09
C LEU A 44 -8.40 -3.42 8.11
N THR A 45 -9.65 -3.57 7.66
CA THR A 45 -10.81 -3.79 8.54
C THR A 45 -11.45 -5.16 8.40
N GLY A 46 -10.93 -6.00 7.50
CA GLY A 46 -11.44 -7.33 7.22
C GLY A 46 -12.84 -7.34 6.59
N ASP A 47 -13.29 -6.21 6.06
CA ASP A 47 -14.64 -6.06 5.51
C ASP A 47 -14.74 -6.37 4.00
N GLY A 48 -13.60 -6.71 3.39
CA GLY A 48 -13.46 -7.04 1.97
C GLY A 48 -13.22 -5.83 1.07
N TYR A 49 -13.14 -4.62 1.61
CA TYR A 49 -12.89 -3.40 0.86
C TYR A 49 -11.48 -2.87 1.12
N LYS A 50 -10.80 -2.47 0.04
CA LYS A 50 -9.47 -1.88 0.16
C LYS A 50 -9.58 -0.45 0.66
N ASP A 51 -8.96 -0.21 1.81
CA ASP A 51 -8.67 1.06 2.43
C ASP A 51 -7.40 1.68 1.84
N ILE A 52 -7.09 2.90 2.27
CA ILE A 52 -5.87 3.62 1.90
C ILE A 52 -5.09 4.01 3.15
N VAL A 53 -3.78 3.76 3.13
CA VAL A 53 -2.80 4.34 4.06
C VAL A 53 -1.85 5.24 3.27
N ALA A 54 -1.57 6.43 3.78
CA ALA A 54 -0.56 7.33 3.23
C ALA A 54 0.41 7.77 4.31
N ILE A 55 1.63 8.12 3.92
CA ILE A 55 2.65 8.67 4.82
C ILE A 55 3.07 10.08 4.36
N SER A 56 3.18 11.00 5.31
CA SER A 56 3.72 12.35 5.11
C SER A 56 5.25 12.34 5.19
N SER A 57 5.93 13.15 4.36
CA SER A 57 7.38 13.32 4.49
C SER A 57 7.83 14.40 5.43
N GLU A 58 7.02 15.41 5.74
CA GLU A 58 7.47 16.48 6.63
C GLU A 58 7.46 16.03 8.10
N ASP A 59 6.43 15.30 8.52
CA ASP A 59 6.25 14.86 9.91
C ASP A 59 6.22 13.32 10.09
N GLY A 60 6.06 12.54 9.02
CA GLY A 60 5.93 11.09 9.13
C GLY A 60 4.56 10.63 9.64
N GLU A 61 3.54 11.49 9.54
CA GLU A 61 2.15 11.13 9.86
C GLU A 61 1.66 10.03 8.91
N LEU A 62 1.23 8.92 9.50
CA LEU A 62 0.48 7.85 8.87
C LEU A 62 -1.01 8.19 8.93
N MET A 63 -1.60 8.26 7.75
CA MET A 63 -2.98 8.65 7.52
C MET A 63 -3.75 7.47 6.96
N TRP A 64 -4.86 7.12 7.59
CA TRP A 64 -5.77 6.09 7.13
C TRP A 64 -7.09 6.68 6.64
N PHE A 65 -7.60 6.10 5.55
CA PHE A 65 -8.90 6.39 4.97
C PHE A 65 -9.65 5.06 4.75
N ASN A 66 -10.71 4.85 5.52
CA ASN A 66 -11.54 3.65 5.43
C ASN A 66 -12.50 3.74 4.24
N ASN A 67 -12.52 2.75 3.37
CA ASN A 67 -13.42 2.65 2.22
C ASN A 67 -14.74 1.95 2.58
N ILE A 68 -15.70 2.74 3.05
CA ILE A 68 -16.98 2.21 3.50
C ILE A 68 -17.79 1.69 2.30
N GLY A 69 -18.04 0.37 2.30
CA GLY A 69 -18.94 -0.28 1.34
C GLY A 69 -18.34 -0.50 -0.05
N GLY A 70 -17.04 -0.30 -0.23
CA GLY A 70 -16.32 -0.69 -1.45
C GLY A 70 -16.59 0.16 -2.70
N GLN A 71 -17.30 1.27 -2.54
CA GLN A 71 -17.68 2.15 -3.66
C GLN A 71 -16.75 3.36 -3.81
N GLY A 72 -15.60 3.36 -3.11
CA GLY A 72 -14.67 4.49 -3.07
C GLY A 72 -15.20 5.65 -2.21
N LEU A 73 -16.04 5.34 -1.22
CA LEU A 73 -16.56 6.31 -0.25
C LEU A 73 -15.69 6.25 1.00
N PHE A 74 -14.74 7.18 1.09
CA PHE A 74 -13.77 7.20 2.18
C PHE A 74 -14.26 7.99 3.39
N THR A 75 -13.88 7.55 4.59
CA THR A 75 -14.00 8.34 5.82
C THR A 75 -13.10 9.58 5.79
N ALA A 76 -13.30 10.48 6.76
CA ALA A 76 -12.33 11.53 7.02
C ALA A 76 -10.98 10.92 7.46
N LYS A 77 -9.89 11.64 7.19
CA LYS A 77 -8.52 11.28 7.60
C LYS A 77 -8.47 10.85 9.06
N GLN A 78 -7.97 9.65 9.31
CA GLN A 78 -7.64 9.17 10.66
C GLN A 78 -6.13 9.09 10.79
N THR A 79 -5.60 9.68 11.86
CA THR A 79 -4.16 9.67 12.13
C THR A 79 -3.80 8.43 12.95
N ILE A 80 -2.88 7.61 12.43
CA ILE A 80 -2.42 6.37 13.06
C ILE A 80 -1.28 6.67 14.06
N ASN A 81 -0.33 7.51 13.66
CA ASN A 81 0.77 7.95 14.50
C ASN A 81 0.92 9.48 14.46
N GLN A 82 1.58 10.03 15.48
CA GLN A 82 2.13 11.39 15.42
C GLN A 82 3.64 11.24 15.49
N SER A 83 4.28 11.10 14.33
CA SER A 83 5.73 11.14 14.20
C SER A 83 6.17 12.60 14.04
N ASN A 84 7.44 12.89 14.30
CA ASN A 84 8.08 14.16 13.92
C ASN A 84 9.35 13.83 13.15
N THR A 85 9.26 12.85 12.27
CA THR A 85 10.40 12.21 11.61
C THR A 85 10.03 11.96 10.16
N GLU A 86 10.90 12.35 9.23
CA GLU A 86 10.63 12.29 7.80
C GLU A 86 10.14 10.90 7.37
N GLY A 87 8.86 10.78 7.02
CA GLY A 87 8.33 9.57 6.41
C GLY A 87 8.79 9.43 4.96
N SER A 88 9.09 8.22 4.50
CA SER A 88 9.51 8.01 3.12
C SER A 88 8.64 7.03 2.34
N THR A 89 8.22 5.93 2.96
CA THR A 89 7.54 4.85 2.24
C THR A 89 6.67 4.05 3.18
N VAL A 90 5.61 3.48 2.64
CA VAL A 90 4.66 2.62 3.36
C VAL A 90 4.34 1.39 2.51
N ASP A 91 4.22 0.24 3.17
CA ASP A 91 3.72 -1.00 2.57
C ASP A 91 2.76 -1.68 3.55
N LEU A 92 1.92 -2.59 3.05
CA LEU A 92 0.96 -3.34 3.87
C LEU A 92 1.18 -4.85 3.70
N ALA A 93 1.39 -5.55 4.81
CA ALA A 93 1.62 -6.98 4.85
C ALA A 93 1.20 -7.53 6.22
N ASP A 94 0.87 -8.82 6.28
CA ASP A 94 0.61 -9.56 7.52
C ASP A 94 1.96 -9.99 8.09
N LEU A 95 2.55 -9.16 8.96
CA LEU A 95 3.96 -9.30 9.40
C LEU A 95 4.10 -10.25 10.59
N ASP A 96 3.05 -10.44 11.38
CA ASP A 96 3.03 -11.35 12.53
C ASP A 96 2.22 -12.64 12.28
N ASN A 97 1.73 -12.83 11.06
CA ASN A 97 1.05 -14.03 10.58
C ASN A 97 -0.25 -14.33 11.34
N ASP A 98 -0.95 -13.28 11.78
CA ASP A 98 -2.25 -13.39 12.46
C ASP A 98 -3.45 -13.31 11.49
N GLY A 99 -3.18 -12.96 10.22
CA GLY A 99 -4.15 -12.85 9.14
C GLY A 99 -4.63 -11.43 8.87
N ASP A 100 -4.19 -10.44 9.65
CA ASP A 100 -4.54 -9.05 9.51
C ASP A 100 -3.39 -8.26 8.84
N LEU A 101 -3.74 -7.26 8.02
CA LEU A 101 -2.70 -6.42 7.38
C LEU A 101 -2.16 -5.39 8.37
N ASP A 102 -0.85 -5.41 8.54
CA ASP A 102 -0.06 -4.42 9.28
C ASP A 102 0.49 -3.33 8.38
N ILE A 103 1.07 -2.30 9.00
CA ILE A 103 1.75 -1.21 8.30
C ILE A 103 3.25 -1.34 8.46
N LEU A 104 3.97 -1.54 7.36
CA LEU A 104 5.42 -1.45 7.27
C LEU A 104 5.83 -0.04 6.81
N VAL A 105 6.78 0.58 7.50
CA VAL A 105 7.25 1.93 7.18
C VAL A 105 8.77 2.02 7.09
N GLY A 106 9.22 2.87 6.16
CA GLY A 106 10.60 3.32 6.08
C GLY A 106 10.69 4.83 6.29
N TYR A 107 11.60 5.25 7.17
CA TYR A 107 11.86 6.66 7.45
C TYR A 107 13.11 7.18 6.71
N GLY A 108 13.03 8.44 6.31
CA GLY A 108 14.04 9.16 5.53
C GLY A 108 15.26 9.57 6.36
N VAL A 109 15.80 10.75 6.06
CA VAL A 109 17.11 11.21 6.55
C VAL A 109 17.11 11.43 8.07
N ASP A 110 16.00 11.92 8.63
CA ASP A 110 15.91 12.23 10.06
C ASP A 110 15.56 11.00 10.92
N GLY A 111 15.04 9.93 10.32
CA GLY A 111 14.65 8.71 11.03
C GLY A 111 15.67 7.59 10.92
N ASN A 112 16.12 7.29 9.70
CA ASN A 112 17.04 6.19 9.38
C ASN A 112 16.64 4.84 10.01
N GLU A 113 15.35 4.51 9.96
CA GLU A 113 14.83 3.29 10.54
C GLU A 113 13.74 2.67 9.67
N VAL A 114 13.60 1.35 9.81
CA VAL A 114 12.48 0.55 9.33
C VAL A 114 11.68 0.12 10.54
N ALA A 115 10.38 0.32 10.50
CA ALA A 115 9.49 0.02 11.61
C ALA A 115 8.15 -0.49 11.10
N TRP A 116 7.34 -1.03 11.99
CA TRP A 116 5.99 -1.46 11.68
C TRP A 116 4.99 -1.07 12.78
N TYR A 117 3.71 -1.16 12.45
CA TYR A 117 2.58 -0.94 13.34
C TYR A 117 1.59 -2.10 13.17
N GLU A 118 1.48 -2.91 14.21
CA GLU A 118 0.60 -4.09 14.31
C GLU A 118 -0.87 -3.69 14.27
N ASN A 119 -1.68 -4.32 13.44
CA ASN A 119 -3.13 -4.21 13.45
C ASN A 119 -3.76 -5.18 14.45
N THR A 120 -3.63 -4.84 15.73
CA THR A 120 -3.92 -5.70 16.90
C THR A 120 -5.33 -6.33 17.00
N ASN A 121 -6.25 -6.01 16.10
CA ASN A 121 -7.60 -6.56 16.12
C ASN A 121 -8.24 -6.80 14.75
N GLY A 122 -7.51 -6.60 13.64
CA GLY A 122 -8.05 -6.72 12.28
C GLY A 122 -9.10 -5.67 11.89
N PHE A 123 -9.30 -4.64 12.71
CA PHE A 123 -10.25 -3.55 12.50
C PHE A 123 -9.56 -2.18 12.49
N ALA A 124 -8.32 -2.15 11.98
CA ALA A 124 -7.45 -0.98 11.89
C ALA A 124 -7.17 -0.31 13.24
N ALA A 125 -7.05 -1.10 14.32
CA ALA A 125 -6.57 -0.63 15.61
C ALA A 125 -5.06 -0.90 15.74
N PHE A 126 -4.27 0.12 15.42
CA PHE A 126 -2.82 -0.02 15.39
C PHE A 126 -2.16 0.11 16.75
N GLY A 127 -1.21 -0.79 17.02
CA GLY A 127 -0.35 -0.77 18.20
C GLY A 127 0.71 0.34 18.17
N PRO A 128 1.60 0.40 19.18
CA PRO A 128 2.72 1.33 19.17
C PRO A 128 3.72 0.98 18.06
N LYS A 129 4.53 1.98 17.65
CA LYS A 129 5.63 1.78 16.69
C LYS A 129 6.60 0.70 17.19
N GLN A 130 6.91 -0.27 16.34
CA GLN A 130 7.91 -1.30 16.60
C GLN A 130 9.06 -1.18 15.60
N ILE A 131 10.29 -1.01 16.09
CA ILE A 131 11.47 -0.85 15.23
C ILE A 131 11.99 -2.23 14.83
N ILE A 132 12.11 -2.46 13.52
CA ILE A 132 12.75 -3.66 12.95
C ILE A 132 14.26 -3.48 12.94
N GLY A 133 14.73 -2.31 12.48
CA GLY A 133 16.15 -2.01 12.44
C GLY A 133 16.49 -0.64 11.89
N THR A 134 17.79 -0.33 11.91
CA THR A 134 18.32 0.94 11.38
C THR A 134 18.72 0.77 9.91
N ALA A 135 18.40 1.76 9.10
CA ALA A 135 18.74 1.82 7.68
C ALA A 135 18.84 3.28 7.22
N GLY A 136 19.98 3.68 6.69
CA GLY A 136 20.28 5.06 6.31
C GLY A 136 19.41 5.54 5.14
N THR A 137 18.52 6.48 5.40
CA THR A 137 17.59 7.09 4.42
C THR A 137 16.84 6.05 3.62
N VAL A 138 15.82 5.44 4.24
CA VAL A 138 15.02 4.40 3.60
C VAL A 138 14.20 5.02 2.47
N ARG A 139 14.31 4.48 1.26
CA ARG A 139 13.53 4.94 0.09
C ARG A 139 12.36 4.03 -0.25
N MET A 140 12.45 2.76 0.11
CA MET A 140 11.45 1.75 -0.19
C MET A 140 11.59 0.60 0.79
N VAL A 141 10.46 0.08 1.24
CA VAL A 141 10.35 -1.13 2.05
C VAL A 141 9.44 -2.13 1.34
N ARG A 142 9.71 -3.43 1.47
CA ARG A 142 8.84 -4.51 0.97
C ARG A 142 8.91 -5.68 1.93
N ALA A 143 7.82 -6.44 2.01
CA ALA A 143 7.77 -7.70 2.74
C ALA A 143 7.57 -8.89 1.78
N ALA A 144 8.27 -10.00 2.03
CA ALA A 144 8.10 -11.26 1.30
C ALA A 144 8.80 -12.40 2.04
N ASP A 145 8.16 -13.56 2.13
CA ASP A 145 8.79 -14.83 2.49
C ASP A 145 9.83 -15.21 1.41
N ILE A 146 11.12 -14.99 1.68
CA ILE A 146 12.18 -15.23 0.69
C ILE A 146 12.84 -16.59 0.85
N ASP A 147 12.80 -17.16 2.05
CA ASP A 147 13.49 -18.40 2.38
C ASP A 147 12.55 -19.63 2.40
N GLY A 148 11.23 -19.39 2.39
CA GLY A 148 10.16 -20.38 2.31
C GLY A 148 9.78 -20.98 3.65
N ASP A 149 10.12 -20.35 4.77
CA ASP A 149 9.80 -20.85 6.12
C ASP A 149 8.36 -20.50 6.57
N GLY A 150 7.71 -19.58 5.85
CA GLY A 150 6.32 -19.18 6.06
C GLY A 150 6.14 -17.92 6.90
N ASP A 151 7.20 -17.22 7.25
CA ASP A 151 7.15 -15.86 7.79
C ASP A 151 7.60 -14.80 6.75
N LEU A 152 7.19 -13.54 6.94
CA LEU A 152 7.52 -12.47 5.98
C LEU A 152 8.78 -11.74 6.40
N ASP A 153 9.81 -11.85 5.56
CA ASP A 153 11.01 -11.02 5.69
C ASP A 153 10.81 -9.59 5.21
N VAL A 154 11.62 -8.68 5.74
CA VAL A 154 11.57 -7.26 5.39
C VAL A 154 12.81 -6.81 4.63
N PHE A 155 12.59 -6.11 3.52
CA PHE A 155 13.64 -5.56 2.67
C PHE A 155 13.57 -4.04 2.65
N ALA A 156 14.74 -3.38 2.71
CA ALA A 156 14.84 -1.93 2.66
C ALA A 156 15.91 -1.47 1.66
N ALA A 157 15.53 -0.54 0.79
CA ALA A 157 16.49 0.21 -0.02
C ALA A 157 16.99 1.42 0.79
N ALA A 158 18.22 1.32 1.31
CA ALA A 158 18.85 2.33 2.17
C ALA A 158 19.81 3.19 1.34
N GLN A 159 19.38 4.42 1.01
CA GLN A 159 20.14 5.27 0.10
C GLN A 159 21.46 5.75 0.69
N LEU A 160 21.48 6.12 1.98
CA LEU A 160 22.68 6.66 2.62
C LEU A 160 23.71 5.55 2.90
N ASP A 161 23.24 4.34 3.13
CA ASP A 161 24.10 3.17 3.38
C ASP A 161 24.62 2.53 2.09
N ASP A 162 24.16 2.98 0.91
CA ASP A 162 24.44 2.37 -0.40
C ASP A 162 24.14 0.86 -0.40
N ALA A 163 23.01 0.49 0.23
CA ALA A 163 22.69 -0.90 0.54
C ALA A 163 21.24 -1.28 0.24
N LEU A 164 21.06 -2.53 -0.18
CA LEU A 164 19.80 -3.27 -0.01
C LEU A 164 19.95 -4.08 1.28
N ILE A 165 19.10 -3.81 2.25
CA ILE A 165 19.12 -4.46 3.56
C ILE A 165 17.98 -5.47 3.62
N TRP A 166 18.27 -6.63 4.20
CA TRP A 166 17.31 -7.69 4.51
C TRP A 166 17.29 -7.87 6.02
N PHE A 167 16.08 -7.88 6.57
CA PHE A 167 15.79 -8.21 7.95
C PHE A 167 15.01 -9.52 7.95
N GLU A 168 15.70 -10.58 8.39
CA GLU A 168 15.12 -11.90 8.63
C GLU A 168 14.04 -11.83 9.71
N HIS A 169 12.90 -12.47 9.49
CA HIS A 169 11.94 -12.74 10.54
C HIS A 169 12.25 -14.09 11.22
N LEU A 170 12.18 -14.13 12.56
CA LEU A 170 12.81 -15.19 13.37
C LEU A 170 11.81 -16.01 14.17
N ASP A 171 10.52 -15.77 14.02
CA ASP A 171 9.49 -16.45 14.80
C ASP A 171 8.92 -17.70 14.09
N GLY A 172 9.41 -18.02 12.88
CA GLY A 172 8.81 -19.00 11.98
C GLY A 172 9.61 -20.24 11.54
N GLN A 173 10.92 -20.40 11.82
CA GLN A 173 11.81 -21.55 11.43
C GLN A 173 12.87 -21.26 10.32
N GLY A 174 13.42 -20.05 10.22
CA GLY A 174 14.62 -19.75 9.41
C GLY A 174 15.93 -19.70 10.20
N THR A 175 17.07 -19.99 9.54
CA THR A 175 18.46 -19.80 10.03
C THR A 175 19.32 -19.11 8.98
#